data_AF-A0A6B3EV16-F1
#
_entry.id   AF-A0A6B3EV16-F1
#
_cell.length_a   1.000
_cell.length_b   1.000
_cell.length_c   1.000
_cell.angle_alpha   90.00
_cell.angle_beta   90.00
_cell.angle_gamma   90.00
#
_symmetry.space_group_name_H-M   'P 1'
#
loop_
_entity.id
_entity.type
_entity.pdbx_description
1 polymer ?
#
loop_
_entity_poly.entity_id
_entity_poly.type
_entity_poly.pdbx_seq_one_letter_code
_entity_poly.pdbx_strand_id
1 'polypeptide(L)'
;ELRRLVTYWAEGFDWRAREAELNALPSHFADIDGTPVHYLRFDAERADALPLVLTHGWPSSVLELVPLARRLAEPTRHGGEPR
;
A
#
# COMPACT_ATOMS: atom_id res chain seq x y z
N GLU A 1 6.17 -25.19 12.43
CA GLU A 1 5.88 -23.90 11.78
C GLU A 1 4.64 -23.17 12.29
N LEU A 2 3.40 -23.66 12.14
CA LEU A 2 2.22 -22.87 12.56
C LEU A 2 2.23 -22.49 14.05
N ARG A 3 2.57 -23.43 14.95
CA ARG A 3 2.69 -23.14 16.40
C ARG A 3 3.70 -22.02 16.67
N ARG A 4 4.85 -22.04 15.99
CA ARG A 4 5.89 -21.00 16.11
C ARG A 4 5.38 -19.64 15.63
N LEU A 5 4.66 -19.60 14.51
CA LEU A 5 4.06 -18.37 13.98
C LEU A 5 3.02 -17.79 14.95
N VAL A 6 2.13 -18.63 15.49
CA VAL A 6 1.11 -18.20 16.46
C VAL A 6 1.75 -17.68 17.74
N THR A 7 2.78 -18.35 18.26
CA THR A 7 3.52 -17.85 19.44
C THR A 7 4.13 -16.47 19.17
N TYR A 8 4.81 -16.29 18.03
CA TYR A 8 5.35 -14.98 17.68
C TYR A 8 4.26 -13.92 17.54
N TRP A 9 3.13 -14.26 16.91
CA TRP A 9 2.02 -13.32 16.74
C TRP A 9 1.41 -12.90 18.09
N ALA A 10 1.26 -13.84 19.02
CA ALA A 10 0.68 -13.57 20.33
C ALA A 10 1.61 -12.77 21.25
N GLU A 11 2.91 -13.02 21.18
CA GLU A 11 3.86 -12.55 22.21
C GLU A 11 4.88 -11.53 21.71
N GLY A 12 5.18 -11.50 20.40
CA GLY A 12 6.29 -10.73 19.85
C GLY A 12 5.92 -9.76 18.72
N PHE A 13 4.77 -9.92 18.08
CA PHE A 13 4.37 -9.05 17.00
C PHE A 13 3.77 -7.74 17.55
N ASP A 14 4.46 -6.63 17.30
CA ASP A 14 3.98 -5.30 17.68
C ASP A 14 2.99 -4.76 16.65
N TRP A 15 1.70 -4.96 16.95
CA TRP A 15 0.62 -4.42 16.11
C TRP A 15 0.62 -2.89 16.07
N ARG A 16 0.97 -2.19 17.15
CA ARG A 16 0.88 -0.72 17.21
C ARG A 16 1.97 -0.07 16.38
N ALA A 17 3.17 -0.64 16.37
CA ALA A 17 4.21 -0.23 15.43
C ALA A 17 3.73 -0.40 13.98
N ARG A 18 3.16 -1.56 13.63
CA ARG A 18 2.67 -1.81 12.28
C ARG A 18 1.50 -0.89 11.90
N GLU A 19 0.55 -0.69 12.79
CA GLU A 19 -0.58 0.22 12.61
C GLU A 19 -0.12 1.66 12.35
N ALA A 20 0.90 2.14 13.06
CA ALA A 20 1.46 3.47 12.82
C ALA A 20 2.05 3.60 11.39
N GLU A 21 2.73 2.56 10.91
CA GLU A 21 3.23 2.51 9.53
C GLU A 21 2.09 2.51 8.50
N LEU A 22 1.00 1.78 8.78
CA LEU A 22 -0.17 1.72 7.90
C LEU A 22 -0.91 3.06 7.85
N ASN A 23 -1.09 3.72 8.99
CA ASN A 23 -1.74 5.02 9.09
C ASN A 23 -0.93 6.15 8.43
N ALA A 24 0.39 5.96 8.24
CA ALA A 24 1.23 6.89 7.50
C ALA A 24 1.11 6.76 5.98
N LEU A 25 0.41 5.73 5.47
CA LEU A 25 0.13 5.59 4.04
C LEU A 25 -0.95 6.58 3.60
N PRO A 26 -0.92 7.06 2.33
CA PRO A 26 -1.90 8.01 1.80
C PRO A 26 -3.26 7.33 1.56
N SER A 27 -3.96 7.05 2.65
CA SER A 27 -5.23 6.33 2.69
C SER A 27 -6.40 7.26 2.41
N HIS A 28 -7.31 6.78 1.58
CA HIS A 28 -8.54 7.48 1.22
C HIS A 28 -9.71 6.51 1.19
N PHE A 29 -10.91 7.06 1.26
CA PHE A 29 -12.16 6.35 1.02
C PHE A 29 -12.94 7.07 -0.06
N ALA A 30 -13.53 6.30 -0.97
CA ALA A 30 -14.53 6.79 -1.91
C ALA A 30 -15.83 6.04 -1.66
N ASP A 31 -16.97 6.72 -1.83
CA ASP A 31 -18.26 6.05 -1.96
C ASP A 31 -18.50 5.75 -3.44
N ILE A 32 -18.64 4.47 -3.76
CA ILE A 32 -18.98 4.00 -5.11
C ILE A 32 -20.29 3.23 -4.98
N ASP A 33 -21.38 3.83 -5.47
CA ASP A 33 -22.73 3.27 -5.44
C ASP A 33 -23.17 2.79 -4.04
N GLY A 34 -22.87 3.58 -3.00
CA GLY A 34 -23.19 3.26 -1.60
C GLY A 34 -22.21 2.29 -0.94
N THR A 35 -21.15 1.88 -1.64
CA THR A 35 -20.10 1.00 -1.12
C THR A 35 -18.85 1.82 -0.78
N PRO A 36 -18.39 1.84 0.49
CA PRO A 36 -17.12 2.47 0.84
C PRO A 36 -15.95 1.65 0.30
N VAL A 37 -15.16 2.24 -0.57
CA VAL A 37 -13.94 1.65 -1.15
C VAL A 37 -12.73 2.34 -0.54
N HIS A 38 -11.94 1.59 0.22
CA HIS A 38 -10.62 2.03 0.69
C HIS A 38 -9.59 1.90 -0.42
N TYR A 39 -8.77 2.92 -0.61
CA TYR A 39 -7.66 2.90 -1.55
C TYR A 39 -6.48 3.72 -1.04
N LEU A 40 -5.29 3.43 -1.59
CA LEU A 40 -4.10 4.24 -1.42
C LEU A 40 -3.86 5.05 -2.69
N ARG A 41 -3.56 6.34 -2.55
CA ARG A 41 -3.21 7.20 -3.69
C ARG A 41 -1.80 7.73 -3.54
N PHE A 42 -0.95 7.42 -4.49
CA PHE A 42 0.38 7.99 -4.60
C PHE A 42 0.36 8.97 -5.76
N ASP A 43 0.55 10.25 -5.48
CA ASP A 43 0.63 11.27 -6.52
C ASP A 43 1.97 11.13 -7.26
N ALA A 44 1.91 11.19 -8.59
CA ALA A 44 3.10 11.12 -9.41
C ALA A 44 3.95 12.40 -9.28
N GLU A 45 5.26 12.27 -9.46
CA GLU A 45 6.18 13.41 -9.52
C GLU A 45 5.92 14.35 -10.71
N ARG A 46 5.10 13.92 -11.68
CA ARG A 46 4.67 14.68 -12.87
C ARG A 46 3.16 14.79 -12.99
N ALA A 47 2.70 15.94 -13.48
CA ALA A 47 1.27 16.23 -13.65
C ALA A 47 0.59 15.47 -14.81
N ASP A 48 1.36 15.03 -15.81
CA ASP A 48 0.89 14.34 -17.01
C ASP A 48 1.19 12.83 -17.00
N ALA A 49 1.58 12.29 -15.85
CA ALA A 49 1.83 10.87 -15.67
C ALA A 49 0.57 10.03 -15.97
N LEU A 50 0.75 8.85 -16.56
CA LEU A 50 -0.34 7.91 -16.83
C LEU A 50 -0.99 7.45 -15.51
N PRO A 51 -2.31 7.65 -15.31
CA PRO A 51 -2.99 7.12 -14.14
C PRO A 51 -3.06 5.60 -14.19
N LEU A 52 -2.66 4.93 -13.10
CA LEU A 52 -2.70 3.48 -12.97
C LEU A 52 -3.56 3.07 -11.77
N VAL A 53 -4.39 2.06 -11.97
CA VAL A 53 -5.12 1.38 -10.88
C VAL A 53 -4.46 0.03 -10.64
N LEU A 54 -3.96 -0.20 -9.43
CA LEU A 54 -3.35 -1.46 -9.02
C LEU A 54 -4.32 -2.20 -8.09
N THR A 55 -4.71 -3.41 -8.47
CA THR A 55 -5.64 -4.25 -7.71
C THR A 55 -4.95 -5.49 -7.18
N HIS A 56 -5.11 -5.77 -5.90
CA HIS A 56 -4.72 -7.05 -5.30
C HIS A 56 -5.82 -8.09 -5.54
N GLY A 57 -5.48 -9.37 -5.33
CA GLY A 57 -6.43 -10.47 -5.36
C GLY A 57 -6.50 -11.19 -4.02
N TRP A 58 -7.13 -12.36 -4.00
CA TRP A 58 -7.12 -13.23 -2.83
C TRP A 58 -5.90 -14.16 -2.84
N PRO A 59 -5.20 -14.40 -1.70
CA PRO A 59 -5.43 -13.93 -0.32
C PRO A 59 -4.54 -12.72 0.07
N SER A 60 -4.35 -11.75 -0.83
CA SER A 60 -3.44 -10.61 -0.67
C SER A 60 -4.14 -9.37 -0.09
N SER A 61 -3.40 -8.27 0.05
CA SER A 61 -3.90 -6.93 0.41
C SER A 61 -3.21 -5.84 -0.40
N VAL A 62 -3.75 -4.61 -0.37
CA VAL A 62 -3.12 -3.43 -1.00
C VAL A 62 -1.67 -3.19 -0.55
N LEU A 63 -1.28 -3.71 0.61
CA LEU A 63 0.04 -3.48 1.21
C LEU A 63 1.18 -4.10 0.41
N GLU A 64 0.92 -5.20 -0.30
CA GLU A 64 1.92 -5.83 -1.17
C GLU A 64 2.31 -4.93 -2.36
N LEU A 65 1.41 -4.02 -2.75
CA LEU A 65 1.58 -3.14 -3.90
C LEU A 65 2.23 -1.79 -3.54
N VAL A 66 2.33 -1.44 -2.25
CA VAL A 66 2.90 -0.16 -1.79
C VAL A 66 4.32 0.09 -2.32
N PRO A 67 5.26 -0.87 -2.30
CA PRO A 67 6.60 -0.65 -2.83
C PRO A 67 6.61 -0.38 -4.34
N LEU A 68 5.73 -1.06 -5.10
CA LEU A 68 5.58 -0.84 -6.53
C LEU A 68 4.96 0.53 -6.83
N ALA A 69 3.88 0.87 -6.12
CA ALA A 69 3.20 2.16 -6.28
C ALA A 69 4.13 3.35 -6.02
N ARG A 70 4.96 3.30 -4.96
CA ARG A 70 5.98 4.34 -4.69
C ARG A 70 6.99 4.48 -5.83
N ARG A 71 7.47 3.37 -6.39
CA ARG A 71 8.43 3.37 -7.50
C ARG A 71 7.84 3.92 -8.79
N LEU A 72 6.56 3.63 -9.06
CA LEU A 72 5.86 4.15 -10.23
C LEU A 72 5.50 5.63 -10.08
N ALA A 73 5.20 6.09 -8.86
CA ALA A 73 4.89 7.48 -8.59
C ALA A 73 6.15 8.38 -8.62
N GLU A 74 7.29 7.87 -8.17
CA GLU A 74 8.54 8.64 -8.02
C GLU A 74 9.75 7.91 -8.67
N PRO A 75 9.72 7.60 -9.98
CA PRO A 75 10.76 6.79 -10.62
C PRO A 75 12.16 7.40 -10.51
N THR A 76 12.30 8.72 -10.47
CA THR A 76 13.61 9.39 -10.32
C THR A 76 14.32 9.05 -9.01
N ARG A 77 13.57 8.80 -7.92
CA ARG A 77 14.14 8.34 -6.64
C ARG A 77 14.66 6.91 -6.67
N HIS A 78 14.37 6.19 -7.74
CA HIS A 78 14.69 4.77 -7.91
C HIS A 78 15.56 4.48 -9.14
N GLY A 79 16.21 5.52 -9.69
CA GLY A 79 17.10 5.40 -10.86
C GLY A 79 16.39 5.26 -12.20
N GLY A 80 15.07 5.51 -12.23
CA GLY A 80 14.28 5.59 -13.45
C GLY A 80 14.29 7.00 -14.05
N GLU A 81 14.01 7.08 -15.34
CA GLU A 81 13.73 8.35 -16.02
C GLU A 81 12.30 8.81 -15.71
N PRO A 82 12.04 10.12 -15.61
CA PRO A 82 10.72 10.64 -15.28
C PRO A 82 9.71 10.53 -16.43
N ARG A 83 9.92 9.69 -17.46
CA ARG A 83 9.22 9.79 -18.77
C ARG A 83 7.71 9.61 -18.74
#